data_AF-A0A1B6M7N5-F1
#
_entry.id   AF-A0A1B6M7N5-F1
#
_cell.length_a   1.000
_cell.length_b   1.000
_cell.length_c   1.000
_cell.angle_alpha   90.00
_cell.angle_beta   90.00
_cell.angle_gamma   90.00
#
_symmetry.space_group_name_H-M   'P 1'
#
loop_
_entity.id
_entity.type
_entity.pdbx_description
1 polymer ?
#
loop_
_entity_poly.entity_id
_entity_poly.type
_entity_poly.pdbx_seq_one_letter_code
_entity_poly.pdbx_strand_id
1 'polypeptide(L)'
;MAKAYTVKKNEKVGRYMVASRDLKAAEEVLTEFPFVVGPKSGSPPLCLGCYIPVDGEVVCEVCGWPVCGEECAAVEYHRGAECAVFAEAGIRYQSEPEPEITAGSPQYECITPLRMLLNKERDPDRWQAEIADMEAHTEDRKAQPDWKTEHINVVEFLRRKCKLADRFTEDIIHFAIGVLEVNAFEVRSENGCFLRGLYPQTGIMSHNCVANTTHTVYPADHFRSQVRVTVDVMEGGPLYVSYTSSIQPTILRRENLRYSKYFDCDCTRCSDPTELGTHLSSLKCTKCDDGLIMSSDPLNQEATWKCTHCEFTIRSDTLRKIFRMIQNEVEEADLIEKFDIKIQESEKLLKKYKSVLHPRHVYLTSLRHSLAQLYGRAPGYTFQDLPDVLLERKV
;
A
#
# COMPACT_ATOMS: atom_id res chain seq x y z
N MET A 1 14.00 -20.43 21.10
CA MET A 1 13.07 -21.22 20.25
C MET A 1 13.65 -21.29 18.85
N ALA A 2 13.42 -22.37 18.11
CA ALA A 2 13.80 -22.42 16.69
C ALA A 2 13.02 -21.34 15.91
N LYS A 3 13.66 -20.70 14.92
CA LYS A 3 12.97 -19.76 14.01
C LYS A 3 11.74 -20.43 13.41
N ALA A 4 10.63 -19.71 13.27
CA ALA A 4 9.36 -20.22 12.71
C ALA A 4 9.37 -20.36 11.17
N TYR A 5 10.40 -19.85 10.50
CA TYR A 5 10.51 -19.87 9.04
C TYR A 5 11.94 -20.19 8.57
N THR A 6 12.03 -20.60 7.31
CA THR A 6 13.27 -20.66 6.53
C THR A 6 13.09 -19.90 5.21
N VAL A 7 14.20 -19.35 4.69
CA VAL A 7 14.20 -18.67 3.39
C VAL A 7 14.67 -19.64 2.33
N LYS A 8 13.90 -19.75 1.25
CA LYS A 8 14.24 -20.52 0.05
C LYS A 8 14.32 -19.58 -1.15
N LYS A 9 14.83 -20.07 -2.28
CA LYS A 9 14.94 -19.32 -3.54
C LYS A 9 14.42 -20.17 -4.71
N ASN A 10 13.74 -19.54 -5.66
CA ASN A 10 13.38 -20.13 -6.95
C ASN A 10 13.43 -19.06 -8.05
N GLU A 11 13.24 -19.48 -9.30
CA GLU A 11 13.28 -18.59 -10.48
C GLU A 11 12.03 -17.70 -10.61
N LYS A 12 10.91 -18.09 -9.99
CA LYS A 12 9.60 -17.44 -10.18
C LYS A 12 9.40 -16.21 -9.32
N VAL A 13 9.75 -16.29 -8.04
CA VAL A 13 9.52 -15.22 -7.05
C VAL A 13 10.82 -14.80 -6.36
N GLY A 14 11.97 -15.31 -6.80
CA GLY A 14 13.24 -15.06 -6.14
C GLY A 14 13.26 -15.71 -4.74
N ARG A 15 13.58 -14.91 -3.72
CA ARG A 15 13.58 -15.36 -2.32
C ARG A 15 12.15 -15.43 -1.79
N TYR A 16 11.83 -16.48 -1.04
CA TYR A 16 10.51 -16.66 -0.43
C TYR A 16 10.63 -17.37 0.93
N MET A 17 9.62 -17.19 1.78
CA MET A 17 9.56 -17.84 3.09
C MET A 17 8.71 -19.09 3.08
N VAL A 18 9.15 -20.10 3.84
CA VAL A 18 8.33 -21.27 4.20
C VAL A 18 8.40 -21.51 5.71
N ALA A 19 7.37 -22.11 6.27
CA ALA A 19 7.35 -22.52 7.66
C ALA A 19 8.45 -23.56 7.92
N SER A 20 9.20 -23.41 9.02
CA SER A 20 10.26 -24.34 9.44
C SER A 20 9.77 -25.49 10.31
N ARG A 21 8.50 -25.43 10.71
CA ARG A 21 7.75 -26.37 11.56
C ARG A 21 6.26 -26.09 11.37
N ASP A 22 5.41 -26.90 11.97
CA ASP A 22 3.99 -26.59 12.05
C ASP A 22 3.75 -25.30 12.85
N LEU A 23 2.90 -24.42 12.30
CA LEU A 23 2.46 -23.18 12.90
C LEU A 23 0.94 -23.19 13.05
N LYS A 24 0.45 -22.81 14.23
CA LYS A 24 -0.99 -22.67 14.47
C LYS A 24 -1.48 -21.28 14.14
N ALA A 25 -2.73 -21.16 13.73
CA ALA A 25 -3.36 -19.86 13.50
C ALA A 25 -3.10 -18.88 14.66
N ALA A 26 -2.81 -17.62 14.31
CA ALA A 26 -2.38 -16.53 15.19
C ALA A 26 -0.97 -16.65 15.81
N GLU A 27 -0.21 -17.70 15.51
CA GLU A 27 1.17 -17.83 15.96
C GLU A 27 2.11 -16.82 15.29
N GLU A 28 3.07 -16.30 16.05
CA GLU A 28 4.07 -15.36 15.55
C GLU A 28 5.11 -16.07 14.67
N VAL A 29 5.35 -15.51 13.49
CA VAL A 29 6.39 -15.94 12.56
C VAL A 29 7.70 -15.21 12.86
N LEU A 30 7.63 -13.88 12.94
CA LEU A 30 8.76 -13.03 13.24
C LEU A 30 8.31 -11.67 13.79
N THR A 31 9.23 -11.03 14.50
CA THR A 31 9.15 -9.63 14.92
C THR A 31 10.39 -8.91 14.38
N GLU A 32 10.19 -7.72 13.81
CA GLU A 32 11.24 -6.96 13.13
C GLU A 32 11.11 -5.46 13.36
N PHE A 33 12.23 -4.77 13.56
CA PHE A 33 12.30 -3.31 13.53
C PHE A 33 12.68 -2.82 12.13
N PRO A 34 12.14 -1.70 11.67
CA PRO A 34 12.38 -1.22 10.31
C PRO A 34 13.86 -0.89 10.07
N PHE A 35 14.31 -1.02 8.82
CA PHE A 35 15.58 -0.45 8.39
C PHE A 35 15.49 1.07 8.26
N VAL A 36 14.36 1.56 7.77
CA VAL A 36 14.04 2.99 7.69
C VAL A 36 12.52 3.18 7.70
N VAL A 37 12.06 4.27 8.31
CA VAL A 37 10.68 4.76 8.23
C VAL A 37 10.72 6.23 7.83
N GLY A 38 9.77 6.62 6.99
CA GLY A 38 9.60 8.04 6.69
C GLY A 38 8.47 8.31 5.70
N PRO A 39 8.39 9.57 5.25
CA PRO A 39 7.40 10.02 4.28
C PRO A 39 7.47 9.23 2.98
N LYS A 40 6.29 8.96 2.40
CA LYS A 40 6.14 8.34 1.07
C LYS A 40 6.26 9.40 -0.03
N SER A 41 6.51 8.96 -1.27
CA SER A 41 6.45 9.88 -2.41
C SER A 41 5.06 10.51 -2.50
N GLY A 42 4.98 11.80 -2.78
CA GLY A 42 3.73 12.56 -2.77
C GLY A 42 3.06 12.71 -1.41
N SER A 43 3.76 12.46 -0.28
CA SER A 43 3.21 12.77 1.04
C SER A 43 3.02 14.28 1.21
N PRO A 44 1.99 14.73 1.96
CA PRO A 44 1.93 16.11 2.39
C PRO A 44 3.12 16.50 3.27
N PRO A 45 3.31 17.79 3.57
CA PRO A 45 4.29 18.18 4.57
C PRO A 45 3.96 17.56 5.93
N LEU A 46 4.93 16.86 6.51
CA LEU A 46 4.81 16.17 7.80
C LEU A 46 5.91 16.62 8.74
N CYS A 47 5.62 16.76 10.02
CA CYS A 47 6.67 16.94 11.02
C CYS A 47 7.69 15.79 10.93
N LEU A 48 8.98 16.10 10.75
CA LEU A 48 10.03 15.08 10.58
C LEU A 48 10.32 14.24 11.85
N GLY A 49 9.83 14.68 13.01
CA GLY A 49 9.88 13.94 14.28
C GLY A 49 8.71 12.96 14.51
N CYS A 50 7.46 13.44 14.47
CA CYS A 50 6.26 12.64 14.80
C CYS A 50 5.34 12.29 13.63
N TYR A 51 5.63 12.80 12.42
CA TYR A 51 4.85 12.57 11.19
C TYR A 51 3.38 13.01 11.20
N ILE A 52 3.04 14.02 12.01
CA ILE A 52 1.74 14.71 11.91
C ILE A 52 1.80 15.71 10.75
N PRO A 53 0.69 15.98 10.02
CA PRO A 53 0.67 16.99 8.98
C PRO A 53 0.95 18.38 9.55
N VAL A 54 1.70 19.18 8.81
CA VAL A 54 2.13 20.52 9.20
C VAL A 54 1.97 21.49 8.04
N ASP A 55 1.77 22.77 8.34
CA ASP A 55 1.78 23.88 7.37
C ASP A 55 3.19 24.34 7.00
N GLY A 56 4.19 23.97 7.82
CA GLY A 56 5.59 24.37 7.65
C GLY A 56 5.95 25.71 8.30
N GLU A 57 5.08 26.28 9.14
CA GLU A 57 5.39 27.50 9.90
C GLU A 57 6.42 27.24 11.01
N VAL A 58 6.30 26.10 11.70
CA VAL A 58 7.24 25.68 12.75
C VAL A 58 8.32 24.78 12.13
N VAL A 59 9.58 25.18 12.29
CA VAL A 59 10.74 24.49 11.70
C VAL A 59 11.83 24.23 12.73
N CYS A 60 12.63 23.19 12.47
CA CYS A 60 13.80 22.87 13.28
C CYS A 60 14.83 23.99 13.16
N GLU A 61 15.29 24.55 14.28
CA GLU A 61 16.22 25.69 14.27
C GLU A 61 17.55 25.40 13.58
N VAL A 62 17.97 24.13 13.56
CA VAL A 62 19.24 23.71 12.98
C VAL A 62 19.17 23.56 11.46
N CYS A 63 18.21 22.79 10.94
CA CYS A 63 18.12 22.51 9.51
C CYS A 63 17.07 23.34 8.76
N GLY A 64 16.10 23.93 9.46
CA GLY A 64 15.01 24.70 8.85
C GLY A 64 13.94 23.84 8.17
N TRP A 65 13.76 22.58 8.57
CA TRP A 65 12.68 21.71 8.06
C TRP A 65 11.53 21.55 9.06
N PRO A 66 10.30 21.26 8.60
CA PRO A 66 9.12 21.29 9.45
C PRO A 66 9.14 20.28 10.60
N VAL A 67 8.81 20.76 11.79
CA VAL A 67 8.66 19.98 13.02
C VAL A 67 7.56 20.60 13.88
N CYS A 68 6.97 19.85 14.81
CA CYS A 68 5.97 20.41 15.73
C CYS A 68 6.57 21.30 16.83
N GLY A 69 7.86 21.20 17.10
CA GLY A 69 8.54 21.94 18.16
C GLY A 69 9.88 21.31 18.54
N GLU A 70 10.50 21.81 19.62
CA GLU A 70 11.83 21.41 20.07
C GLU A 70 11.95 19.91 20.36
N GLU A 71 10.93 19.30 20.97
CA GLU A 71 10.91 17.85 21.25
C GLU A 71 11.05 17.05 19.96
N CYS A 72 10.25 17.38 18.93
CA CYS A 72 10.30 16.73 17.62
C CYS A 72 11.61 17.04 16.86
N ALA A 73 12.20 18.22 17.07
CA ALA A 73 13.50 18.58 16.50
C ALA A 73 14.66 17.75 17.09
N ALA A 74 14.49 17.26 18.32
CA ALA A 74 15.49 16.47 19.03
C ALA A 74 15.37 14.95 18.84
N VAL A 75 14.26 14.45 18.27
CA VAL A 75 14.05 13.01 18.05
C VAL A 75 15.13 12.42 17.13
N GLU A 76 15.67 11.27 17.53
CA GLU A 76 16.79 10.60 16.84
C GLU A 76 16.55 10.36 15.35
N TYR A 77 15.32 9.98 14.96
CA TYR A 77 14.99 9.70 13.54
C TYR A 77 15.06 10.94 12.64
N HIS A 78 15.06 12.15 13.19
CA HIS A 78 15.33 13.40 12.47
C HIS A 78 16.74 13.90 12.77
N ARG A 79 17.05 14.11 14.06
CA ARG A 79 18.27 14.75 14.53
C ARG A 79 19.52 13.95 14.18
N GLY A 80 19.47 12.62 14.35
CA GLY A 80 20.55 11.69 14.04
C GLY A 80 20.58 11.23 12.59
N ALA A 81 19.75 11.82 11.72
CA ALA A 81 19.61 11.44 10.32
C ALA A 81 19.81 12.65 9.38
N GLU A 82 18.78 13.09 8.65
CA GLU A 82 18.87 14.09 7.60
C GLU A 82 19.16 15.51 8.08
N CYS A 83 18.94 15.81 9.37
CA CYS A 83 19.05 17.17 9.92
C CYS A 83 20.42 17.82 9.63
N ALA A 84 21.51 17.10 9.90
CA ALA A 84 22.87 17.62 9.69
C ALA A 84 23.16 17.88 8.20
N VAL A 85 22.72 16.98 7.31
CA VAL A 85 22.89 17.12 5.86
C VAL A 85 22.24 18.40 5.35
N PHE A 86 21.01 18.67 5.75
CA PHE A 86 20.30 19.88 5.33
C PHE A 86 20.91 21.15 5.92
N ALA A 87 21.32 21.13 7.19
CA ALA A 87 21.98 22.25 7.85
C ALA A 87 23.31 22.62 7.15
N GLU A 88 24.18 21.65 6.90
CA GLU A 88 25.48 21.84 6.25
C GLU A 88 25.36 22.32 4.80
N ALA A 89 24.36 21.80 4.07
CA ALA A 89 24.09 22.22 2.71
C ALA A 89 23.38 23.58 2.62
N GLY A 90 22.82 24.10 3.72
CA GLY A 90 22.00 25.31 3.76
C GLY A 90 20.63 25.13 3.08
N ILE A 91 20.11 23.91 3.08
CA ILE A 91 18.84 23.56 2.43
C ILE A 91 17.71 23.66 3.45
N ARG A 92 16.89 24.71 3.30
CA ARG A 92 15.71 24.97 4.14
C ARG A 92 14.42 24.64 3.39
N TYR A 93 13.40 24.23 4.12
CA TYR A 93 12.08 23.99 3.57
C TYR A 93 11.50 25.28 2.97
N GLN A 94 10.91 25.15 1.79
CA GLN A 94 10.23 26.23 1.09
C GLN A 94 8.72 26.03 1.24
N SER A 95 8.07 26.81 2.11
CA SER A 95 6.62 26.76 2.25
C SER A 95 5.95 27.29 0.98
N GLU A 96 4.90 26.62 0.55
CA GLU A 96 4.08 27.11 -0.56
C GLU A 96 3.17 28.27 -0.09
N PRO A 97 2.83 29.23 -0.96
CA PRO A 97 2.03 30.40 -0.57
C PRO A 97 0.61 30.05 -0.10
N GLU A 98 0.06 28.93 -0.59
CA GLU A 98 -1.26 28.40 -0.23
C GLU A 98 -1.11 26.89 0.04
N PRO A 99 -0.57 26.49 1.20
CA PRO A 99 -0.31 25.08 1.48
C PRO A 99 -1.63 24.35 1.70
N GLU A 100 -2.07 23.56 0.73
CA GLU A 100 -3.04 22.51 1.01
C GLU A 100 -2.35 21.47 1.89
N ILE A 101 -2.76 21.37 3.16
CA ILE A 101 -2.17 20.44 4.14
C ILE A 101 -2.21 18.98 3.64
N THR A 102 -3.10 18.67 2.71
CA THR A 102 -3.26 17.35 2.09
C THR A 102 -2.53 17.17 0.77
N ALA A 103 -2.06 18.25 0.13
CA ALA A 103 -1.37 18.17 -1.15
C ALA A 103 0.05 17.61 -0.98
N GLY A 104 0.45 16.73 -1.90
CA GLY A 104 1.79 16.13 -1.86
C GLY A 104 2.89 17.17 -2.05
N SER A 105 3.95 17.09 -1.25
CA SER A 105 5.11 17.98 -1.32
C SER A 105 6.31 17.26 -1.95
N PRO A 106 6.78 17.66 -3.14
CA PRO A 106 7.94 17.06 -3.79
C PRO A 106 9.23 17.15 -2.93
N GLN A 107 9.32 18.16 -2.05
CA GLN A 107 10.47 18.33 -1.14
C GLN A 107 10.64 17.14 -0.19
N TYR A 108 9.56 16.42 0.14
CA TYR A 108 9.58 15.27 1.04
C TYR A 108 10.03 13.96 0.37
N GLU A 109 10.05 13.90 -0.96
CA GLU A 109 10.40 12.68 -1.70
C GLU A 109 11.82 12.17 -1.37
N CYS A 110 12.73 13.10 -1.07
CA CYS A 110 14.12 12.81 -0.76
C CYS A 110 14.38 12.30 0.67
N ILE A 111 13.45 12.50 1.61
CA ILE A 111 13.67 12.27 3.05
C ILE A 111 13.99 10.80 3.32
N THR A 112 13.11 9.89 2.92
CA THR A 112 13.28 8.47 3.22
C THR A 112 14.46 7.83 2.46
N PRO A 113 14.71 8.12 1.16
CA PRO A 113 15.91 7.65 0.47
C PRO A 113 17.19 8.16 1.13
N LEU A 114 17.23 9.44 1.54
CA LEU A 114 18.38 9.99 2.26
C LEU A 114 18.60 9.27 3.60
N ARG A 115 17.55 9.10 4.42
CA ARG A 115 17.64 8.35 5.69
C ARG A 115 18.14 6.93 5.49
N MET A 116 17.70 6.26 4.43
CA MET A 116 18.15 4.91 4.07
C MET A 116 19.66 4.89 3.74
N LEU A 117 20.15 5.86 2.98
CA LEU A 117 21.57 6.00 2.62
C LEU A 117 22.44 6.38 3.82
N LEU A 118 21.94 7.20 4.75
CA LEU A 118 22.63 7.51 6.00
C LEU A 118 22.70 6.28 6.92
N ASN A 119 21.63 5.48 6.98
CA ASN A 119 21.64 4.21 7.71
C ASN A 119 22.65 3.21 7.13
N LYS A 120 22.87 3.21 5.81
CA LYS A 120 23.94 2.43 5.17
C LYS A 120 25.34 2.81 5.71
N GLU A 121 25.60 4.10 5.92
CA GLU A 121 26.89 4.56 6.46
C GLU A 121 27.00 4.24 7.96
N ARG A 122 25.90 4.35 8.71
CA ARG A 122 25.86 4.07 10.16
C ARG A 122 26.02 2.59 10.49
N ASP A 123 25.42 1.71 9.69
CA ASP A 123 25.45 0.26 9.88
C ASP A 123 25.65 -0.48 8.54
N PRO A 124 26.90 -0.50 8.02
CA PRO A 124 27.22 -1.15 6.75
C PRO A 124 26.98 -2.67 6.76
N ASP A 125 27.16 -3.32 7.91
CA ASP A 125 26.98 -4.77 8.06
C ASP A 125 25.50 -5.14 7.93
N ARG A 126 24.61 -4.38 8.59
CA ARG A 126 23.16 -4.56 8.42
C ARG A 126 22.72 -4.27 6.99
N TRP A 127 23.24 -3.21 6.35
CA TRP A 127 22.97 -2.96 4.93
C TRP A 127 23.35 -4.15 4.07
N GLN A 128 24.56 -4.69 4.25
CA GLN A 128 25.04 -5.82 3.44
C GLN A 128 24.21 -7.09 3.69
N ALA A 129 23.79 -7.33 4.93
CA ALA A 129 23.01 -8.51 5.29
C ALA A 129 21.54 -8.43 4.86
N GLU A 130 20.93 -7.25 4.92
CA GLU A 130 19.47 -7.09 4.79
C GLU A 130 19.05 -6.40 3.49
N ILE A 131 19.83 -5.44 2.99
CA ILE A 131 19.42 -4.51 1.93
C ILE A 131 20.08 -4.79 0.59
N ALA A 132 21.38 -5.10 0.57
CA ALA A 132 22.18 -5.17 -0.66
C ALA A 132 21.61 -6.13 -1.72
N ASP A 133 20.96 -7.21 -1.29
CA ASP A 133 20.35 -8.22 -2.17
C ASP A 133 18.83 -8.02 -2.41
N MET A 134 18.25 -6.91 -1.95
CA MET A 134 16.84 -6.60 -2.20
C MET A 134 16.62 -6.23 -3.67
N GLU A 135 15.49 -6.66 -4.22
CA GLU A 135 15.10 -6.35 -5.59
C GLU A 135 14.67 -4.88 -5.68
N ALA A 136 15.18 -4.16 -6.68
CA ALA A 136 14.92 -2.74 -6.90
C ALA A 136 14.27 -2.46 -8.26
N HIS A 137 14.18 -3.48 -9.14
CA HIS A 137 13.65 -3.38 -10.49
C HIS A 137 14.20 -2.20 -11.29
N THR A 138 15.48 -1.86 -11.11
CA THR A 138 16.08 -0.64 -11.67
C THR A 138 15.95 -0.54 -13.19
N GLU A 139 16.15 -1.65 -13.91
CA GLU A 139 16.00 -1.64 -15.38
C GLU A 139 14.56 -1.43 -15.83
N ASP A 140 13.59 -2.05 -15.16
CA ASP A 140 12.17 -1.84 -15.45
C ASP A 140 11.73 -0.41 -15.09
N ARG A 141 12.22 0.13 -13.97
CA ARG A 141 11.96 1.51 -13.51
C ARG A 141 12.44 2.55 -14.50
N LYS A 142 13.58 2.35 -15.17
CA LYS A 142 14.08 3.26 -16.21
C LYS A 142 13.09 3.47 -17.37
N ALA A 143 12.22 2.50 -17.63
CA ALA A 143 11.21 2.59 -18.67
C ALA A 143 9.92 3.31 -18.22
N GLN A 144 9.74 3.55 -16.91
CA GLN A 144 8.56 4.22 -16.38
C GLN A 144 8.60 5.74 -16.61
N PRO A 145 7.44 6.40 -16.78
CA PRO A 145 7.37 7.85 -16.92
C PRO A 145 7.98 8.62 -15.72
N ASP A 146 7.83 8.06 -14.52
CA ASP A 146 8.19 8.72 -13.26
C ASP A 146 9.71 8.79 -13.01
N TRP A 147 10.51 7.96 -13.71
CA TRP A 147 11.97 7.91 -13.59
C TRP A 147 12.63 9.29 -13.73
N LYS A 148 12.16 10.11 -14.68
CA LYS A 148 12.71 11.45 -14.92
C LYS A 148 12.41 12.39 -13.74
N THR A 149 11.20 12.33 -13.22
CA THR A 149 10.76 13.15 -12.09
C THR A 149 11.55 12.77 -10.83
N GLU A 150 11.66 11.47 -10.54
CA GLU A 150 12.45 10.95 -9.41
C GLU A 150 13.93 11.33 -9.52
N HIS A 151 14.50 11.23 -10.73
CA HIS A 151 15.89 11.62 -10.96
C HIS A 151 16.12 13.10 -10.62
N ILE A 152 15.21 13.99 -10.99
CA ILE A 152 15.32 15.42 -10.69
C ILE A 152 15.07 15.68 -9.19
N ASN A 153 13.94 15.21 -8.67
CA ASN A 153 13.46 15.55 -7.33
C ASN A 153 14.29 14.93 -6.21
N VAL A 154 14.88 13.75 -6.46
CA VAL A 154 15.65 13.02 -5.44
C VAL A 154 17.12 12.96 -5.81
N VAL A 155 17.48 12.42 -6.97
CA VAL A 155 18.88 12.10 -7.29
C VAL A 155 19.70 13.37 -7.50
N GLU A 156 19.27 14.26 -8.41
CA GLU A 156 19.95 15.53 -8.64
C GLU A 156 19.87 16.44 -7.42
N PHE A 157 18.75 16.45 -6.70
CA PHE A 157 18.60 17.20 -5.46
C PHE A 157 19.64 16.78 -4.41
N LEU A 158 19.73 15.49 -4.09
CA LEU A 158 20.68 14.99 -3.10
C LEU A 158 22.13 15.20 -3.54
N ARG A 159 22.46 14.89 -4.80
CA ARG A 159 23.85 15.03 -5.29
C ARG A 159 24.28 16.49 -5.42
N ARG A 160 23.45 17.35 -6.01
CA ARG A 160 23.81 18.74 -6.35
C ARG A 160 23.42 19.75 -5.28
N LYS A 161 22.17 19.72 -4.79
CA LYS A 161 21.68 20.70 -3.82
C LYS A 161 22.13 20.37 -2.40
N CYS A 162 22.03 19.11 -2.00
CA CYS A 162 22.56 18.64 -0.70
C CYS A 162 24.07 18.36 -0.71
N LYS A 163 24.75 18.57 -1.85
CA LYS A 163 26.21 18.40 -2.01
C LYS A 163 26.73 17.00 -1.65
N LEU A 164 25.94 15.96 -1.93
CA LEU A 164 26.29 14.57 -1.61
C LEU A 164 26.93 13.81 -2.79
N ALA A 165 27.32 14.48 -3.87
CA ALA A 165 27.84 13.83 -5.08
C ALA A 165 29.06 12.93 -4.85
N ASP A 166 29.92 13.27 -3.87
CA ASP A 166 31.11 12.51 -3.48
C ASP A 166 30.81 11.38 -2.48
N ARG A 167 29.64 11.43 -1.83
CA ARG A 167 29.19 10.43 -0.84
C ARG A 167 28.34 9.34 -1.49
N PHE A 168 27.44 9.73 -2.40
CA PHE A 168 26.49 8.84 -3.03
C PHE A 168 26.47 9.01 -4.56
N THR A 169 26.68 7.90 -5.27
CA THR A 169 26.53 7.80 -6.72
C THR A 169 25.05 7.89 -7.13
N GLU A 170 24.77 8.15 -8.40
CA GLU A 170 23.38 8.11 -8.90
C GLU A 170 22.79 6.71 -8.77
N ASP A 171 23.60 5.68 -9.06
CA ASP A 171 23.16 4.30 -9.01
C ASP A 171 22.73 3.87 -7.60
N ILE A 172 23.46 4.26 -6.55
CA ILE A 172 23.07 3.89 -5.18
C ILE A 172 21.81 4.64 -4.71
N ILE A 173 21.60 5.88 -5.15
CA ILE A 173 20.38 6.62 -4.85
C ILE A 173 19.19 5.99 -5.58
N HIS A 174 19.34 5.70 -6.88
CA HIS A 174 18.31 5.01 -7.66
C HIS A 174 17.99 3.62 -7.10
N PHE A 175 18.99 2.89 -6.65
CA PHE A 175 18.81 1.63 -5.94
C PHE A 175 17.98 1.81 -4.66
N ALA A 176 18.31 2.79 -3.81
CA ALA A 176 17.55 3.06 -2.59
C ALA A 176 16.08 3.41 -2.88
N ILE A 177 15.82 4.23 -3.91
CA ILE A 177 14.44 4.55 -4.33
C ILE A 177 13.70 3.27 -4.76
N GLY A 178 14.32 2.44 -5.62
CA GLY A 178 13.71 1.20 -6.11
C GLY A 178 13.44 0.18 -5.01
N VAL A 179 14.36 0.01 -4.07
CA VAL A 179 14.14 -0.86 -2.91
C VAL A 179 12.93 -0.38 -2.10
N LEU A 180 12.80 0.93 -1.87
CA LEU A 180 11.66 1.49 -1.14
C LEU A 180 10.33 1.28 -1.88
N GLU A 181 10.29 1.44 -3.19
CA GLU A 181 9.06 1.23 -3.99
C GLU A 181 8.62 -0.23 -4.03
N VAL A 182 9.59 -1.13 -4.20
CA VAL A 182 9.32 -2.55 -4.38
C VAL A 182 9.07 -3.25 -3.05
N ASN A 183 9.74 -2.84 -1.97
CA ASN A 183 9.78 -3.63 -0.72
C ASN A 183 9.25 -2.91 0.53
N ALA A 184 9.02 -1.59 0.49
CA ALA A 184 8.46 -0.92 1.66
C ALA A 184 6.97 -1.23 1.83
N PHE A 185 6.55 -1.25 3.09
CA PHE A 185 5.18 -1.42 3.52
C PHE A 185 4.57 -0.06 3.82
N GLU A 186 3.29 0.11 3.50
CA GLU A 186 2.54 1.24 4.00
C GLU A 186 2.34 1.07 5.51
N VAL A 187 2.79 2.05 6.29
CA VAL A 187 2.64 2.07 7.74
C VAL A 187 1.93 3.35 8.16
N ARG A 188 1.37 3.37 9.37
CA ARG A 188 0.70 4.56 9.90
C ARG A 188 1.52 5.14 11.05
N SER A 189 1.56 6.47 11.15
CA SER A 189 2.00 7.14 12.37
C SER A 189 0.99 6.90 13.50
N GLU A 190 1.35 7.27 14.74
CA GLU A 190 0.40 7.22 15.88
C GLU A 190 -0.88 8.03 15.63
N ASN A 191 -0.78 9.07 14.79
CA ASN A 191 -1.88 9.95 14.43
C ASN A 191 -2.59 9.54 13.13
N GLY A 192 -2.26 8.36 12.59
CA GLY A 192 -2.95 7.77 11.44
C GLY A 192 -2.44 8.21 10.06
N CYS A 193 -1.38 9.01 9.98
CA CYS A 193 -0.81 9.45 8.71
C CYS A 193 -0.06 8.33 8.00
N PHE A 194 -0.22 8.24 6.68
CA PHE A 194 0.43 7.21 5.87
C PHE A 194 1.91 7.52 5.65
N LEU A 195 2.75 6.53 5.93
CA LEU A 195 4.19 6.52 5.79
C LEU A 195 4.63 5.27 5.03
N ARG A 196 5.91 5.17 4.73
CA ARG A 196 6.54 3.93 4.28
C ARG A 196 7.56 3.44 5.30
N GLY A 197 7.55 2.14 5.56
CA GLY A 197 8.55 1.46 6.40
C GLY A 197 9.17 0.28 5.65
N LEU A 198 10.50 0.19 5.66
CA LEU A 198 11.23 -0.90 5.04
C LEU A 198 11.54 -1.98 6.09
N TYR A 199 11.03 -3.18 5.89
CA TYR A 199 11.20 -4.34 6.79
C TYR A 199 11.82 -5.48 5.99
N PRO A 200 13.16 -5.56 5.90
CA PRO A 200 13.85 -6.44 4.96
C PRO A 200 13.52 -7.92 5.13
N GLN A 201 13.37 -8.41 6.36
CA GLN A 201 13.00 -9.79 6.61
C GLN A 201 11.55 -10.02 6.20
N THR A 202 10.61 -9.19 6.64
CA THR A 202 9.19 -9.26 6.27
C THR A 202 9.00 -9.20 4.74
N GLY A 203 9.80 -8.39 4.04
CA GLY A 203 9.78 -8.23 2.58
C GLY A 203 10.15 -9.48 1.78
N ILE A 204 10.74 -10.51 2.42
CA ILE A 204 11.05 -11.79 1.75
C ILE A 204 9.77 -12.62 1.50
N MET A 205 8.68 -12.40 2.24
CA MET A 205 7.44 -13.13 1.99
C MET A 205 6.87 -12.77 0.63
N SER A 206 6.72 -13.78 -0.24
CA SER A 206 6.17 -13.60 -1.59
C SER A 206 4.66 -13.31 -1.56
N HIS A 207 4.16 -12.71 -2.63
CA HIS A 207 2.73 -12.41 -2.76
C HIS A 207 1.85 -13.64 -2.98
N ASN A 208 0.67 -13.64 -2.36
CA ASN A 208 -0.49 -14.40 -2.83
C ASN A 208 -1.77 -13.59 -2.54
N CYS A 209 -2.76 -13.61 -3.46
CA CYS A 209 -4.05 -12.97 -3.21
C CYS A 209 -4.89 -13.68 -2.14
N VAL A 210 -4.52 -14.91 -1.77
CA VAL A 210 -5.02 -15.68 -0.63
C VAL A 210 -3.87 -15.83 0.37
N ALA A 211 -3.50 -14.72 1.00
CA ALA A 211 -2.42 -14.69 1.97
C ALA A 211 -2.78 -15.48 3.24
N ASN A 212 -1.78 -16.13 3.84
CA ASN A 212 -1.90 -16.86 5.11
C ASN A 212 -1.12 -16.20 6.26
N THR A 213 -0.62 -14.99 6.03
CA THR A 213 0.01 -14.16 7.05
C THR A 213 -0.62 -12.77 7.09
N THR A 214 -0.51 -12.13 8.25
CA THR A 214 -0.82 -10.71 8.44
C THR A 214 0.31 -10.08 9.23
N HIS A 215 0.54 -8.78 9.03
CA HIS A 215 1.49 -8.02 9.83
C HIS A 215 0.77 -6.90 10.57
N THR A 216 1.29 -6.54 11.74
CA THR A 216 0.84 -5.39 12.53
C THR A 216 2.06 -4.56 12.88
N VAL A 217 2.02 -3.27 12.55
CA VAL A 217 3.05 -2.31 12.91
C VAL A 217 2.57 -1.57 14.15
N TYR A 218 3.45 -1.44 15.14
CA TYR A 218 3.20 -0.73 16.39
C TYR A 218 3.98 0.60 16.38
N PRO A 219 3.36 1.74 16.00
CA PRO A 219 4.10 3.00 15.83
C PRO A 219 4.74 3.48 17.13
N ALA A 220 4.02 3.38 18.25
CA ALA A 220 4.49 3.72 19.59
C ALA A 220 5.64 2.84 20.11
N ASP A 221 5.85 1.67 19.49
CA ASP A 221 6.96 0.76 19.78
C ASP A 221 7.98 0.81 18.64
N HIS A 222 8.45 2.03 18.33
CA HIS A 222 9.45 2.29 17.29
C HIS A 222 9.12 1.67 15.92
N PHE A 223 7.84 1.68 15.55
CA PHE A 223 7.33 1.03 14.35
C PHE A 223 7.69 -0.47 14.25
N ARG A 224 7.80 -1.19 15.38
CA ARG A 224 8.03 -2.64 15.35
C ARG A 224 6.93 -3.34 14.57
N SER A 225 7.31 -4.18 13.61
CA SER A 225 6.40 -5.04 12.86
C SER A 225 6.36 -6.43 13.50
N GLN A 226 5.17 -6.99 13.63
CA GLN A 226 4.95 -8.36 14.05
C GLN A 226 4.14 -9.10 12.99
N VAL A 227 4.67 -10.23 12.51
CA VAL A 227 4.04 -11.08 11.51
C VAL A 227 3.46 -12.32 12.19
N ARG A 228 2.20 -12.64 11.88
CA ARG A 228 1.54 -13.85 12.38
C ARG A 228 0.87 -14.61 11.25
N VAL A 229 0.75 -15.93 11.39
CA VAL A 229 -0.07 -16.73 10.49
C VAL A 229 -1.56 -16.54 10.80
N THR A 230 -2.41 -16.53 9.79
CA THR A 230 -3.87 -16.38 9.93
C THR A 230 -4.62 -17.70 9.87
N VAL A 231 -3.93 -18.77 9.48
CA VAL A 231 -4.41 -20.15 9.39
C VAL A 231 -3.31 -21.09 9.86
N ASP A 232 -3.63 -22.36 10.09
CA ASP A 232 -2.62 -23.38 10.34
C ASP A 232 -1.74 -23.55 9.09
N VAL A 233 -0.42 -23.61 9.29
CA VAL A 233 0.58 -23.81 8.22
C VAL A 233 1.47 -24.99 8.62
N MET A 234 1.47 -26.05 7.80
CA MET A 234 2.32 -27.21 8.02
C MET A 234 3.79 -26.87 7.75
N GLU A 235 4.71 -27.61 8.36
CA GLU A 235 6.14 -27.54 8.05
C GLU A 235 6.40 -27.60 6.53
N GLY A 236 7.26 -26.70 6.05
CA GLY A 236 7.59 -26.56 4.63
C GLY A 236 6.52 -25.83 3.79
N GLY A 237 5.35 -25.54 4.36
CA GLY A 237 4.30 -24.75 3.72
C GLY A 237 4.73 -23.30 3.46
N PRO A 238 4.29 -22.68 2.36
CA PRO A 238 4.68 -21.31 2.02
C PRO A 238 4.05 -20.28 2.97
N LEU A 239 4.77 -19.21 3.24
CA LEU A 239 4.27 -18.03 3.97
C LEU A 239 4.08 -16.88 2.99
N TYR A 240 2.82 -16.51 2.79
CA TYR A 240 2.37 -15.51 1.84
C TYR A 240 1.80 -14.29 2.52
N VAL A 241 2.11 -13.12 1.95
CA VAL A 241 1.50 -11.84 2.30
C VAL A 241 0.76 -11.28 1.07
N SER A 242 -0.23 -10.40 1.28
CA SER A 242 -0.84 -9.67 0.17
C SER A 242 -0.14 -8.32 0.00
N TYR A 243 0.37 -8.01 -1.19
CA TYR A 243 0.99 -6.72 -1.51
C TYR A 243 -0.04 -5.65 -1.93
N THR A 244 -1.30 -6.05 -2.01
CA THR A 244 -2.39 -5.22 -2.54
C THR A 244 -3.68 -5.55 -1.79
N SER A 245 -4.71 -4.72 -1.98
CA SER A 245 -6.01 -4.96 -1.38
C SER A 245 -6.63 -6.26 -1.91
N SER A 246 -7.18 -7.06 -0.99
CA SER A 246 -7.97 -8.24 -1.37
C SER A 246 -9.32 -7.84 -1.99
N ILE A 247 -9.78 -6.61 -1.71
CA ILE A 247 -11.05 -6.01 -2.11
C ILE A 247 -10.84 -5.20 -3.40
N GLN A 248 -10.36 -5.87 -4.45
CA GLN A 248 -10.25 -5.30 -5.79
C GLN A 248 -10.53 -6.37 -6.86
N PRO A 249 -11.13 -6.03 -8.03
CA PRO A 249 -11.35 -6.99 -9.11
C PRO A 249 -10.03 -7.57 -9.62
N THR A 250 -10.02 -8.83 -10.06
CA THR A 250 -8.78 -9.52 -10.49
C THR A 250 -8.02 -8.80 -11.59
N ILE A 251 -8.70 -8.29 -12.61
CA ILE A 251 -8.07 -7.56 -13.73
C ILE A 251 -7.32 -6.30 -13.25
N LEU A 252 -7.91 -5.53 -12.34
CA LEU A 252 -7.29 -4.32 -11.79
C LEU A 252 -6.22 -4.64 -10.75
N ARG A 253 -6.44 -5.68 -9.93
CA ARG A 253 -5.46 -6.13 -8.93
C ARG A 253 -4.17 -6.62 -9.58
N ARG A 254 -4.28 -7.42 -10.65
CA ARG A 254 -3.13 -7.86 -11.46
C ARG A 254 -2.44 -6.69 -12.16
N GLU A 255 -3.20 -5.71 -12.66
CA GLU A 255 -2.64 -4.49 -13.25
C GLU A 255 -1.80 -3.72 -12.23
N ASN A 256 -2.33 -3.52 -11.02
CA ASN A 256 -1.63 -2.84 -9.93
C ASN A 256 -0.34 -3.57 -9.52
N LEU A 257 -0.38 -4.90 -9.39
CA LEU A 257 0.81 -5.70 -9.07
C LEU A 257 1.87 -5.62 -10.17
N ARG A 258 1.47 -5.67 -11.44
CA ARG A 258 2.38 -5.52 -12.57
C ARG A 258 3.03 -4.14 -12.60
N TYR A 259 2.25 -3.09 -12.36
CA TYR A 259 2.77 -1.73 -12.35
C TYR A 259 3.71 -1.46 -11.17
N SER A 260 3.31 -1.86 -9.95
CA SER A 260 4.05 -1.50 -8.71
C SER A 260 5.11 -2.51 -8.27
N LYS A 261 4.99 -3.77 -8.68
CA LYS A 261 5.84 -4.89 -8.24
C LYS A 261 6.42 -5.71 -9.40
N TYR A 262 6.17 -5.32 -10.65
CA TYR A 262 6.81 -5.88 -11.84
C TYR A 262 6.58 -7.39 -12.07
N PHE A 263 5.47 -7.94 -11.59
CA PHE A 263 5.09 -9.33 -11.84
C PHE A 263 3.60 -9.53 -12.08
N ASP A 264 3.26 -10.66 -12.70
CA ASP A 264 1.90 -11.09 -13.00
C ASP A 264 1.46 -12.22 -12.04
N CYS A 265 0.55 -11.92 -11.10
CA CYS A 265 0.12 -12.89 -10.08
C CYS A 265 -0.78 -14.00 -10.63
N ASP A 266 -0.31 -15.25 -10.61
CA ASP A 266 -1.00 -16.44 -11.10
C ASP A 266 -1.52 -17.37 -10.00
N CYS A 267 -1.75 -16.84 -8.79
CA CYS A 267 -2.28 -17.63 -7.68
C CYS A 267 -3.65 -18.23 -7.99
N THR A 268 -4.07 -19.23 -7.20
CA THR A 268 -5.34 -19.97 -7.38
C THR A 268 -6.56 -19.06 -7.52
N ARG A 269 -6.61 -17.94 -6.79
CA ARG A 269 -7.67 -16.94 -6.93
C ARG A 269 -7.61 -16.20 -8.26
N CYS A 270 -6.42 -15.79 -8.70
CA CYS A 270 -6.25 -15.07 -9.97
C CYS A 270 -6.50 -15.96 -11.18
N SER A 271 -6.23 -17.26 -11.09
CA SER A 271 -6.45 -18.21 -12.19
C SER A 271 -7.90 -18.67 -12.35
N ASP A 272 -8.74 -18.47 -11.34
CA ASP A 272 -10.14 -18.89 -11.34
C ASP A 272 -11.06 -17.72 -11.78
N PRO A 273 -11.84 -17.87 -12.88
CA PRO A 273 -12.79 -16.84 -13.33
C PRO A 273 -13.84 -16.45 -12.29
N THR A 274 -14.14 -17.33 -11.34
CA THR A 274 -15.09 -17.10 -10.24
C THR A 274 -14.42 -16.55 -8.99
N GLU A 275 -13.09 -16.40 -8.98
CA GLU A 275 -12.28 -15.98 -7.83
C GLU A 275 -12.55 -16.84 -6.59
N LEU A 276 -12.41 -18.15 -6.71
CA LEU A 276 -12.73 -19.14 -5.67
C LEU A 276 -14.21 -19.12 -5.29
N GLY A 277 -15.08 -18.97 -6.29
CA GLY A 277 -16.52 -18.89 -6.12
C GLY A 277 -17.02 -17.61 -5.42
N THR A 278 -16.17 -16.59 -5.23
CA THR A 278 -16.55 -15.33 -4.59
C THR A 278 -17.25 -14.36 -5.54
N HIS A 279 -16.94 -14.44 -6.84
CA HIS A 279 -17.45 -13.56 -7.90
C HIS A 279 -17.21 -12.07 -7.61
N LEU A 280 -16.03 -11.73 -7.06
CA LEU A 280 -15.66 -10.36 -6.69
C LEU A 280 -15.56 -9.42 -7.90
N SER A 281 -15.41 -9.97 -9.11
CA SER A 281 -15.29 -9.24 -10.38
C SER A 281 -16.42 -9.52 -11.37
N SER A 282 -17.40 -10.38 -11.06
CA SER A 282 -18.41 -10.79 -12.05
C SER A 282 -19.53 -9.74 -12.23
N LEU A 283 -19.95 -9.50 -13.47
CA LEU A 283 -21.11 -8.67 -13.78
C LEU A 283 -22.33 -9.53 -14.10
N LYS A 284 -23.53 -8.96 -13.94
CA LYS A 284 -24.76 -9.52 -14.50
C LYS A 284 -24.83 -9.26 -16.00
N CYS A 285 -25.29 -10.23 -16.76
CA CYS A 285 -25.50 -10.08 -18.18
C CYS A 285 -26.70 -9.16 -18.46
N THR A 286 -26.57 -8.30 -19.47
CA THR A 286 -27.64 -7.40 -19.92
C THR A 286 -28.43 -7.97 -21.10
N LYS A 287 -28.10 -9.18 -21.56
CA LYS A 287 -28.67 -9.82 -22.76
C LYS A 287 -29.42 -11.11 -22.49
N CYS A 288 -29.38 -11.64 -21.28
CA CYS A 288 -30.11 -12.84 -20.87
C CYS A 288 -30.32 -12.82 -19.36
N ASP A 289 -31.31 -13.59 -18.92
CA ASP A 289 -31.61 -13.78 -17.51
C ASP A 289 -30.56 -14.68 -16.85
N ASP A 290 -30.19 -14.35 -15.61
CA ASP A 290 -29.23 -15.07 -14.75
C ASP A 290 -27.80 -15.25 -15.30
N GLY A 291 -27.51 -14.74 -16.49
CA GLY A 291 -26.16 -14.64 -17.09
C GLY A 291 -25.16 -13.93 -16.19
N LEU A 292 -23.97 -14.51 -16.01
CA LEU A 292 -22.82 -13.82 -15.40
C LEU A 292 -21.73 -13.60 -16.44
N ILE A 293 -21.18 -12.40 -16.47
CA ILE A 293 -20.05 -12.03 -17.32
C ILE A 293 -18.76 -12.18 -16.51
N MET A 294 -17.87 -13.06 -16.97
CA MET A 294 -16.59 -13.40 -16.34
C MET A 294 -15.46 -13.44 -17.38
N SER A 295 -14.20 -13.34 -16.94
CA SER A 295 -13.07 -13.46 -17.86
C SER A 295 -13.02 -14.86 -18.48
N SER A 296 -12.78 -14.94 -19.79
CA SER A 296 -12.55 -16.24 -20.46
C SER A 296 -11.17 -16.83 -20.20
N ASP A 297 -10.21 -15.98 -19.80
CA ASP A 297 -8.86 -16.36 -19.39
C ASP A 297 -8.35 -15.33 -18.37
N PRO A 298 -8.55 -15.55 -17.06
CA PRO A 298 -8.23 -14.59 -16.01
C PRO A 298 -6.75 -14.19 -15.89
N LEU A 299 -5.84 -15.04 -16.38
CA LEU A 299 -4.40 -14.76 -16.34
C LEU A 299 -3.94 -13.92 -17.54
N ASN A 300 -4.79 -13.73 -18.54
CA ASN A 300 -4.54 -12.89 -19.70
C ASN A 300 -5.30 -11.56 -19.57
N GLN A 301 -4.58 -10.46 -19.37
CA GLN A 301 -5.16 -9.12 -19.19
C GLN A 301 -5.95 -8.61 -20.40
N GLU A 302 -5.75 -9.21 -21.59
CA GLU A 302 -6.46 -8.87 -22.81
C GLU A 302 -7.59 -9.86 -23.16
N ALA A 303 -7.85 -10.83 -22.27
CA ALA A 303 -8.93 -11.79 -22.46
C ALA A 303 -10.28 -11.09 -22.58
N THR A 304 -11.10 -11.61 -23.49
CA THR A 304 -12.51 -11.21 -23.59
C THR A 304 -13.28 -11.76 -22.41
N TRP A 305 -14.26 -11.01 -21.95
CA TRP A 305 -15.18 -11.45 -20.91
C TRP A 305 -16.47 -11.94 -21.55
N LYS A 306 -16.94 -13.11 -21.13
CA LYS A 306 -18.06 -13.82 -21.76
C LYS A 306 -19.15 -14.10 -20.74
N CYS A 307 -20.39 -14.04 -21.20
CA CYS A 307 -21.54 -14.49 -20.43
C CYS A 307 -21.52 -16.02 -20.27
N THR A 308 -22.01 -16.53 -19.14
CA THR A 308 -22.16 -17.96 -18.86
C THR A 308 -23.34 -18.61 -19.59
N HIS A 309 -24.31 -17.83 -20.07
CA HIS A 309 -25.59 -18.36 -20.59
C HIS A 309 -25.93 -17.91 -22.02
N CYS A 310 -25.17 -16.96 -22.60
CA CYS A 310 -25.39 -16.52 -23.97
C CYS A 310 -24.08 -16.05 -24.62
N GLU A 311 -24.13 -15.72 -25.91
CA GLU A 311 -22.95 -15.28 -26.70
C GLU A 311 -22.50 -13.84 -26.42
N PHE A 312 -23.08 -13.16 -25.42
CA PHE A 312 -22.70 -11.78 -25.14
C PHE A 312 -21.28 -11.69 -24.55
N THR A 313 -20.49 -10.78 -25.11
CA THR A 313 -19.09 -10.57 -24.72
C THR A 313 -18.76 -9.11 -24.51
N ILE A 314 -17.79 -8.84 -23.64
CA ILE A 314 -17.23 -7.51 -23.38
C ILE A 314 -15.70 -7.58 -23.48
N ARG A 315 -15.08 -6.57 -24.10
CA ARG A 315 -13.62 -6.44 -24.16
C ARG A 315 -13.02 -6.00 -22.82
N SER A 316 -11.80 -6.47 -22.53
CA SER A 316 -11.06 -6.16 -21.29
C SER A 316 -10.90 -4.65 -21.04
N ASP A 317 -10.62 -3.85 -22.06
CA ASP A 317 -10.42 -2.41 -21.98
C ASP A 317 -11.68 -1.64 -21.59
N THR A 318 -12.82 -2.07 -22.13
CA THR A 318 -14.14 -1.53 -21.78
C THR A 318 -14.47 -1.85 -20.32
N LEU A 319 -14.17 -3.08 -19.90
CA LEU A 319 -14.42 -3.53 -18.53
C LEU A 319 -13.52 -2.83 -17.50
N ARG A 320 -12.26 -2.60 -17.84
CA ARG A 320 -11.34 -1.77 -17.03
C ARG A 320 -11.90 -0.36 -16.83
N LYS A 321 -12.42 0.28 -17.88
CA LYS A 321 -13.04 1.61 -17.79
C LYS A 321 -14.29 1.60 -16.89
N ILE A 322 -15.14 0.59 -17.03
CA ILE A 322 -16.33 0.43 -16.17
C ILE A 322 -15.90 0.28 -14.71
N PHE A 323 -14.97 -0.62 -14.40
CA PHE A 323 -14.51 -0.84 -13.03
C PHE A 323 -13.85 0.39 -12.43
N ARG A 324 -13.01 1.11 -13.17
CA ARG A 324 -12.40 2.37 -12.69
C ARG A 324 -13.44 3.45 -12.42
N MET A 325 -14.45 3.59 -13.28
CA MET A 325 -15.54 4.54 -13.04
C MET A 325 -16.30 4.19 -11.75
N ILE A 326 -16.66 2.92 -11.54
CA ILE A 326 -17.36 2.51 -10.32
C ILE A 326 -16.46 2.67 -9.10
N GLN A 327 -15.18 2.34 -9.22
CA GLN A 327 -14.20 2.50 -8.16
C GLN A 327 -14.10 3.96 -7.72
N ASN A 328 -13.97 4.90 -8.66
CA ASN A 328 -13.92 6.32 -8.36
C ASN A 328 -15.18 6.80 -7.63
N GLU A 329 -16.38 6.41 -8.07
CA GLU A 329 -17.63 6.77 -7.38
C GLU A 329 -17.70 6.22 -5.94
N VAL A 330 -17.19 4.99 -5.72
CA VAL A 330 -17.14 4.37 -4.39
C VAL A 330 -16.10 5.07 -3.50
N GLU A 331 -14.94 5.42 -4.04
CA GLU A 331 -13.88 6.14 -3.33
C GLU A 331 -14.32 7.56 -2.96
N GLU A 332 -14.97 8.29 -3.88
CA GLU A 332 -15.56 9.61 -3.61
C GLU A 332 -16.59 9.55 -2.48
N ALA A 333 -17.45 8.52 -2.46
CA ALA A 333 -18.39 8.32 -1.37
C ALA A 333 -17.71 8.01 -0.04
N ASP A 334 -16.56 7.31 -0.05
CA ASP A 334 -15.83 6.99 1.16
C ASP A 334 -15.12 8.20 1.78
N LEU A 335 -14.76 9.20 0.95
CA LEU A 335 -14.14 10.46 1.38
C LEU A 335 -15.14 11.44 2.04
N ILE A 336 -16.44 11.17 2.00
CA ILE A 336 -17.45 12.05 2.60
C ILE A 336 -17.33 12.03 4.14
N GLU A 337 -17.01 13.18 4.74
CA GLU A 337 -16.86 13.30 6.19
C GLU A 337 -18.19 13.29 6.95
N LYS A 338 -19.24 13.86 6.35
CA LYS A 338 -20.58 13.93 6.95
C LYS A 338 -21.27 12.57 6.88
N PHE A 339 -21.44 11.92 8.03
CA PHE A 339 -21.92 10.54 8.10
C PHE A 339 -23.30 10.32 7.48
N ASP A 340 -24.24 11.24 7.66
CA ASP A 340 -25.59 11.16 7.09
C ASP A 340 -25.56 11.17 5.55
N ILE A 341 -24.76 12.07 4.97
CA ILE A 341 -24.56 12.16 3.51
C ILE A 341 -23.83 10.91 3.00
N LYS A 342 -22.78 10.46 3.71
CA LYS A 342 -22.03 9.25 3.36
C LYS A 342 -22.92 8.01 3.31
N ILE A 343 -23.83 7.86 4.27
CA ILE A 343 -24.81 6.76 4.29
C ILE A 343 -25.74 6.85 3.08
N GLN A 344 -26.32 8.03 2.81
CA GLN A 344 -27.27 8.23 1.71
C GLN A 344 -26.62 7.94 0.34
N GLU A 345 -25.42 8.47 0.10
CA GLU A 345 -24.70 8.24 -1.15
C GLU A 345 -24.27 6.76 -1.28
N SER A 346 -23.82 6.12 -0.20
CA SER A 346 -23.48 4.68 -0.22
C SER A 346 -24.68 3.80 -0.56
N GLU A 347 -25.86 4.07 0.01
CA GLU A 347 -27.12 3.35 -0.31
C GLU A 347 -27.58 3.60 -1.75
N LYS A 348 -27.43 4.83 -2.24
CA LYS A 348 -27.72 5.18 -3.63
C LYS A 348 -26.81 4.41 -4.59
N LEU A 349 -25.51 4.30 -4.32
CA LEU A 349 -24.57 3.51 -5.12
C LEU A 349 -24.88 2.02 -5.07
N LEU A 350 -25.22 1.47 -3.89
CA LEU A 350 -25.67 0.08 -3.75
C LEU A 350 -26.88 -0.20 -4.64
N LYS A 351 -27.89 0.67 -4.61
CA LYS A 351 -29.10 0.54 -5.43
C LYS A 351 -28.79 0.68 -6.93
N LYS A 352 -27.94 1.63 -7.30
CA LYS A 352 -27.51 1.89 -8.69
C LYS A 352 -26.85 0.65 -9.31
N TYR A 353 -25.95 0.01 -8.57
CA TYR A 353 -25.14 -1.09 -9.13
C TYR A 353 -25.68 -2.50 -8.87
N LYS A 354 -26.71 -2.66 -8.03
CA LYS A 354 -27.34 -3.97 -7.73
C LYS A 354 -27.82 -4.73 -8.98
N SER A 355 -28.26 -4.05 -10.02
CA SER A 355 -28.72 -4.67 -11.27
C SER A 355 -27.59 -4.98 -12.26
N VAL A 356 -26.42 -4.38 -12.07
CA VAL A 356 -25.27 -4.49 -12.99
C VAL A 356 -24.22 -5.47 -12.46
N LEU A 357 -23.96 -5.45 -11.17
CA LEU A 357 -22.91 -6.24 -10.53
C LEU A 357 -23.47 -7.52 -9.92
N HIS A 358 -22.66 -8.57 -9.85
CA HIS A 358 -22.98 -9.73 -9.05
C HIS A 358 -23.19 -9.32 -7.58
N PRO A 359 -24.13 -9.93 -6.81
CA PRO A 359 -24.41 -9.49 -5.43
C PRO A 359 -23.20 -9.49 -4.48
N ARG A 360 -22.22 -10.37 -4.74
CA ARG A 360 -20.96 -10.47 -3.99
C ARG A 360 -19.80 -9.69 -4.63
N HIS A 361 -20.08 -8.89 -5.66
CA HIS A 361 -19.06 -8.06 -6.31
C HIS A 361 -18.37 -7.16 -5.28
N VAL A 362 -17.10 -6.91 -5.53
CA VAL A 362 -16.21 -6.24 -4.58
C VAL A 362 -16.70 -4.84 -4.19
N TYR A 363 -17.13 -4.02 -5.15
CA TYR A 363 -17.68 -2.68 -4.89
C TYR A 363 -18.94 -2.69 -4.02
N LEU A 364 -19.86 -3.64 -4.25
CA LEU A 364 -21.04 -3.79 -3.37
C LEU A 364 -20.64 -4.29 -1.97
N THR A 365 -19.58 -5.09 -1.88
CA THR A 365 -19.04 -5.57 -0.61
C THR A 365 -18.37 -4.43 0.17
N SER A 366 -17.60 -3.56 -0.48
CA SER A 366 -17.01 -2.36 0.13
C SER A 366 -18.07 -1.42 0.68
N LEU A 367 -19.11 -1.13 -0.12
CA LEU A 367 -20.22 -0.28 0.30
C LEU A 367 -20.97 -0.86 1.50
N ARG A 368 -21.27 -2.17 1.48
CA ARG A 368 -21.89 -2.85 2.64
C ARG A 368 -21.00 -2.81 3.88
N HIS A 369 -19.70 -3.02 3.73
CA HIS A 369 -18.75 -2.95 4.84
C HIS A 369 -18.72 -1.56 5.48
N SER A 370 -18.65 -0.50 4.66
CA SER A 370 -18.69 0.89 5.13
C SER A 370 -20.01 1.21 5.85
N LEU A 371 -21.15 0.83 5.25
CA LEU A 371 -22.47 1.04 5.85
C LEU A 371 -22.65 0.28 7.17
N ALA A 372 -22.17 -0.97 7.28
CA ALA A 372 -22.26 -1.76 8.51
C ALA A 372 -21.51 -1.10 9.69
N GLN A 373 -20.43 -0.36 9.41
CA GLN A 373 -19.70 0.41 10.42
C GLN A 373 -20.44 1.68 10.87
N LEU A 374 -21.27 2.25 9.99
CA LEU A 374 -21.99 3.51 10.23
C LEU A 374 -23.38 3.30 10.84
N TYR A 375 -24.11 2.28 10.41
CA TYR A 375 -25.44 1.96 10.94
C TYR A 375 -25.40 1.69 12.43
N GLY A 376 -26.36 2.24 13.17
CA GLY A 376 -26.45 2.16 14.62
C GLY A 376 -25.44 3.01 15.38
N ARG A 377 -24.55 3.75 14.70
CA ARG A 377 -23.51 4.59 15.31
C ARG A 377 -23.57 6.05 14.87
N ALA A 378 -23.87 6.31 13.60
CA ALA A 378 -23.94 7.68 13.07
C ALA A 378 -25.15 8.45 13.62
N PRO A 379 -25.02 9.78 13.86
CA PRO A 379 -26.15 10.63 14.21
C PRO A 379 -27.30 10.51 13.19
N GLY A 380 -28.54 10.36 13.66
CA GLY A 380 -29.72 10.14 12.80
C GLY A 380 -29.88 8.72 12.24
N TYR A 381 -28.91 7.85 12.48
CA TYR A 381 -28.95 6.42 12.16
C TYR A 381 -28.51 5.59 13.36
N THR A 382 -28.76 6.09 14.58
CA THR A 382 -28.49 5.36 15.82
C THR A 382 -29.40 4.13 15.88
N PHE A 383 -29.12 3.16 16.76
CA PHE A 383 -29.98 1.99 16.88
C PHE A 383 -31.44 2.33 17.20
N GLN A 384 -31.70 3.47 17.85
CA GLN A 384 -33.05 3.93 18.18
C GLN A 384 -33.77 4.52 16.95
N ASP A 385 -33.00 5.08 16.01
CA ASP A 385 -33.52 5.78 14.84
C ASP A 385 -33.46 4.92 13.56
N LEU A 386 -32.77 3.78 13.60
CA LEU A 386 -32.51 2.94 12.44
C LEU A 386 -33.75 2.07 12.12
N PRO A 387 -34.34 2.17 10.92
CA PRO A 387 -35.43 1.30 10.50
C PRO A 387 -34.99 -0.17 10.48
N ASP A 388 -35.90 -1.09 10.86
CA ASP A 388 -35.63 -2.55 10.90
C ASP A 388 -35.07 -3.09 9.59
N VAL A 389 -35.54 -2.59 8.43
CA VAL A 389 -35.05 -3.00 7.10
C VAL A 389 -33.57 -2.67 6.87
N LEU A 390 -33.03 -1.63 7.52
CA LEU A 390 -31.60 -1.30 7.49
C LEU A 390 -30.83 -2.08 8.55
N LEU A 391 -31.48 -2.40 9.68
CA LEU A 391 -30.88 -3.24 10.72
C LEU A 391 -30.57 -4.65 10.21
N GLU A 392 -31.46 -5.25 9.41
CA GLU A 392 -31.21 -6.56 8.76
C GLU A 392 -29.96 -6.57 7.87
N ARG A 393 -29.55 -5.41 7.33
CA ARG A 393 -28.37 -5.28 6.47
C ARG A 393 -27.07 -5.06 7.24
N LYS A 394 -27.15 -4.82 8.55
CA LYS A 394 -25.99 -4.65 9.43
C LYS A 394 -25.37 -5.99 9.83
N VAL A 395 -26.14 -7.07 9.77
CA VAL A 395 -25.77 -8.43 10.23
C VAL A 395 -24.91 -9.16 9.22
#